data_AF-A0A0U5C6L9-F1
#
_entry.id   AF-A0A0U5C6L9-F1
#
_cell.length_a   1.000
_cell.length_b   1.000
_cell.length_c   1.000
_cell.angle_alpha   90.00
_cell.angle_beta   90.00
_cell.angle_gamma   90.00
#
_symmetry.space_group_name_H-M   'P 1'
#
loop_
_entity.id
_entity.type
_entity.pdbx_description
1 polymer ?
#
loop_
_entity_poly.entity_id
_entity_poly.type
_entity_poly.pdbx_seq_one_letter_code
_entity_poly.pdbx_strand_id
1 'polypeptide(L)'
;MVNRVIRDDPSKGTMHNREPITPKLLWKSLCDYDLWPIYIIGLTFQTPMTTPQQYLTLTLRGMGFGTFTTNLLIIPKEILHITTMLFLAYTAETVNELTFVSMVGQIWALPFLVYLYVVDINTVNKWVVWVVMTLFLGYPNAHPIQVGWNSRNSNTVRSRTVSAAVYNMCVQSSGIIASNIYRADDSPRYRRGNRVLVALVTTNVAIYTLTKLYYIWTNKRREKKWNAKSETQQIEYLATTTDEGNKRLDFRLAH
;
A
#
# COMPACT_ATOMS: atom_id res chain seq x y z
N MET A 1 22.10 21.56 5.13
CA MET A 1 21.13 20.44 5.33
C MET A 1 21.83 19.08 5.39
N VAL A 2 22.71 18.75 4.45
CA VAL A 2 23.42 17.45 4.35
C VAL A 2 24.19 17.06 5.63
N ASN A 3 24.99 17.96 6.21
CA ASN A 3 25.74 17.65 7.44
C ASN A 3 24.86 17.38 8.66
N ARG A 4 23.66 17.98 8.75
CA ARG A 4 22.69 17.66 9.81
C ARG A 4 22.12 16.25 9.63
N VAL A 5 21.73 15.91 8.40
CA VAL A 5 21.15 14.61 8.06
C VAL A 5 22.15 13.47 8.24
N ILE A 6 23.44 13.69 7.94
CA ILE A 6 24.51 12.70 8.15
C ILE A 6 24.89 12.59 9.63
N ARG A 7 24.84 13.70 10.39
CA ARG A 7 25.08 13.67 11.85
C ARG A 7 23.97 12.95 12.60
N ASP A 8 22.72 13.16 12.19
CA ASP A 8 21.55 12.52 12.80
C ASP A 8 21.38 11.05 12.33
N ASP A 9 21.89 10.70 11.15
CA ASP A 9 21.89 9.33 10.62
C ASP A 9 23.10 9.07 9.71
N PRO A 10 24.22 8.56 10.26
CA PRO A 10 25.45 8.30 9.50
C PRO A 10 25.26 7.30 8.36
N SER A 11 24.23 6.45 8.43
CA SER A 11 23.93 5.46 7.38
C SER A 11 23.57 6.11 6.05
N LYS A 12 23.11 7.36 6.06
CA LYS A 12 22.76 8.15 4.86
C LYS A 12 23.96 8.65 4.07
N GLY A 13 25.18 8.54 4.62
CA GLY A 13 26.43 8.86 3.93
C GLY A 13 27.21 7.64 3.42
N THR A 14 26.73 6.42 3.65
CA THR A 14 27.53 5.18 3.47
C THR A 14 27.69 4.73 2.02
N MET A 15 26.93 5.28 1.07
CA MET A 15 26.99 4.87 -0.32
C MET A 15 27.31 6.08 -1.19
N HIS A 16 28.44 6.02 -1.92
CA HIS A 16 28.69 6.95 -3.00
C HIS A 16 27.62 6.72 -4.08
N ASN A 17 26.99 7.78 -4.58
CA ASN A 17 25.93 7.73 -5.61
C ASN A 17 26.36 7.06 -6.95
N ARG A 18 27.61 6.55 -7.02
CA ARG A 18 28.27 5.91 -8.17
C ARG A 18 28.60 4.43 -7.97
N GLU A 19 28.28 3.82 -6.83
CA GLU A 19 28.53 2.39 -6.61
C GLU A 19 27.41 1.53 -7.21
N PRO A 20 27.73 0.56 -8.09
CA PRO A 20 26.73 -0.34 -8.66
C PRO A 20 26.18 -1.30 -7.59
N ILE A 21 24.88 -1.57 -7.66
CA ILE A 21 24.25 -2.60 -6.82
C ILE A 21 24.72 -3.97 -7.32
N THR A 22 25.61 -4.62 -6.56
CA THR A 22 26.07 -5.97 -6.90
C THR A 22 24.96 -7.01 -6.67
N PRO A 23 24.92 -8.14 -7.41
CA PRO A 23 23.90 -9.17 -7.25
C PRO A 23 23.78 -9.72 -5.82
N LYS A 24 24.90 -9.83 -5.11
CA LYS A 24 24.94 -10.24 -3.69
C LYS A 24 24.18 -9.25 -2.80
N LEU A 25 24.34 -7.95 -3.05
CA LEU A 25 23.68 -6.89 -2.31
C LEU A 25 22.20 -6.76 -2.66
N LEU A 26 21.84 -7.03 -3.92
CA LEU A 26 20.45 -7.14 -4.36
C LEU A 26 19.75 -8.26 -3.59
N TRP A 27 20.35 -9.47 -3.57
CA TRP A 27 19.80 -10.61 -2.83
C TRP A 27 19.64 -10.33 -1.33
N LYS A 28 20.66 -9.70 -0.70
CA LYS A 28 20.59 -9.29 0.71
C LYS A 28 19.40 -8.35 0.97
N SER A 29 19.11 -7.44 0.05
CA SER A 29 18.00 -6.49 0.17
C SER A 29 16.62 -7.15 -0.08
N LEU A 30 16.56 -8.13 -0.97
CA LEU A 30 15.35 -8.92 -1.24
C LEU A 30 14.97 -9.85 -0.09
N CYS A 31 15.96 -10.46 0.56
CA CYS A 31 15.76 -11.34 1.72
C CYS A 31 15.43 -10.58 3.02
N ASP A 32 15.26 -9.26 2.96
CA ASP A 32 14.88 -8.47 4.13
C ASP A 32 13.39 -8.66 4.47
N TYR A 33 13.14 -9.64 5.33
CA TYR A 33 11.81 -10.05 5.75
C TYR A 33 10.99 -8.96 6.46
N ASP A 34 11.62 -7.89 6.98
CA ASP A 34 10.87 -6.80 7.64
C ASP A 34 10.09 -5.95 6.61
N LEU A 35 10.48 -5.98 5.33
CA LEU A 35 9.83 -5.24 4.24
C LEU A 35 8.78 -6.07 3.49
N TRP A 36 8.80 -7.39 3.64
CA TRP A 36 7.85 -8.30 2.97
C TRP A 36 6.38 -7.98 3.26
N PRO A 37 5.96 -7.60 4.49
CA PRO A 37 4.59 -7.18 4.73
C PRO A 37 4.14 -6.03 3.83
N ILE A 38 5.01 -5.04 3.59
CA ILE A 38 4.72 -3.89 2.72
C ILE A 38 4.65 -4.32 1.25
N TYR A 39 5.49 -5.26 0.81
CA TYR A 39 5.40 -5.81 -0.55
C TYR A 39 4.11 -6.60 -0.80
N ILE A 40 3.68 -7.41 0.19
CA ILE A 40 2.41 -8.14 0.14
C ILE A 40 1.23 -7.16 0.09
N ILE A 41 1.27 -6.09 0.90
CA ILE A 41 0.29 -5.01 0.83
C ILE A 41 0.31 -4.41 -0.58
N GLY A 42 1.47 -4.04 -1.12
CA GLY A 42 1.62 -3.49 -2.48
C GLY A 42 1.03 -4.39 -3.58
N LEU A 43 1.17 -5.72 -3.44
CA LEU A 43 0.64 -6.70 -4.39
C LEU A 43 -0.89 -6.84 -4.35
N THR A 44 -1.52 -6.50 -3.22
CA THR A 44 -2.93 -6.89 -2.97
C THR A 44 -3.86 -5.70 -2.77
N PHE A 45 -3.36 -4.55 -2.31
CA PHE A 45 -4.20 -3.43 -1.88
C PHE A 45 -5.00 -2.80 -3.03
N GLN A 46 -4.44 -2.73 -4.24
CA GLN A 46 -5.04 -1.99 -5.35
C GLN A 46 -6.07 -2.83 -6.12
N THR A 47 -5.86 -4.14 -6.14
CA THR A 47 -6.64 -5.12 -6.92
C THR A 47 -8.16 -4.93 -6.79
N PRO A 48 -8.74 -4.77 -5.57
CA PRO A 48 -10.19 -4.71 -5.42
C PRO A 48 -10.83 -3.47 -6.07
N MET A 49 -10.07 -2.39 -6.23
CA MET A 49 -10.53 -1.13 -6.81
C MET A 49 -10.19 -1.02 -8.30
N THR A 50 -9.00 -1.51 -8.69
CA THR A 50 -8.56 -1.50 -10.09
C THR A 50 -9.48 -2.33 -10.98
N THR A 51 -9.96 -3.49 -10.50
CA THR A 51 -10.85 -4.33 -11.33
C THR A 51 -12.10 -3.58 -11.74
N PRO A 52 -12.99 -3.07 -10.86
CA PRO A 52 -14.18 -2.36 -11.34
C PRO A 52 -13.86 -1.04 -12.05
N GLN A 53 -12.75 -0.37 -11.71
CA GLN A 53 -12.30 0.85 -12.40
C GLN A 53 -12.06 0.61 -13.90
N GLN A 54 -11.44 -0.51 -14.27
CA GLN A 54 -11.14 -0.83 -15.67
C GLN A 54 -12.41 -1.04 -16.51
N TYR A 55 -13.51 -1.46 -15.89
CA TYR A 55 -14.77 -1.76 -16.58
C TYR A 55 -15.82 -0.65 -16.43
N LEU A 56 -15.58 0.38 -15.61
CA LEU A 56 -16.53 1.47 -15.36
C LEU A 56 -17.10 2.09 -16.64
N THR A 57 -16.22 2.44 -17.58
CA THR A 57 -16.61 3.04 -18.86
C THR A 57 -17.49 2.11 -19.68
N LEU A 58 -17.15 0.82 -19.70
CA LEU A 58 -17.93 -0.22 -20.39
C LEU A 58 -19.30 -0.40 -19.75
N THR A 59 -19.36 -0.48 -18.42
CA THR A 59 -20.61 -0.58 -17.65
C THR A 59 -21.52 0.62 -17.89
N LEU A 60 -20.99 1.85 -17.83
CA LEU A 60 -21.76 3.06 -18.07
C LEU A 60 -22.31 3.12 -19.51
N ARG A 61 -21.49 2.77 -20.52
CA ARG A 61 -21.95 2.70 -21.92
C ARG A 61 -23.00 1.61 -22.11
N GLY A 62 -22.82 0.44 -21.50
CA GLY A 62 -23.79 -0.65 -21.52
C GLY A 62 -25.16 -0.28 -20.93
N MET A 63 -25.21 0.66 -19.99
CA MET A 63 -26.44 1.22 -19.42
C MET A 63 -27.08 2.35 -20.28
N GLY A 64 -26.54 2.61 -21.47
CA GLY A 64 -27.09 3.57 -22.43
C GLY A 64 -26.61 5.00 -22.26
N PHE A 65 -25.50 5.25 -21.53
CA PHE A 65 -24.84 6.55 -21.57
C PHE A 65 -24.02 6.68 -22.87
N GLY A 66 -24.14 7.82 -23.56
CA GLY A 66 -23.30 8.12 -24.71
C GLY A 66 -21.82 8.25 -24.33
N THR A 67 -20.92 8.12 -25.30
CA THR A 67 -19.46 8.22 -25.09
C THR A 67 -19.06 9.54 -24.44
N PHE A 68 -19.60 10.66 -24.92
CA PHE A 68 -19.35 11.99 -24.39
C PHE A 68 -19.80 12.12 -22.93
N THR A 69 -21.05 11.74 -22.65
CA THR A 69 -21.62 11.76 -21.29
C THR A 69 -20.84 10.85 -20.34
N THR A 70 -20.44 9.66 -20.78
CA THR A 70 -19.64 8.73 -19.96
C THR A 70 -18.32 9.34 -19.53
N ASN A 71 -17.62 10.03 -20.44
CA ASN A 71 -16.35 10.68 -20.10
C ASN A 71 -16.55 11.83 -19.09
N LEU A 72 -17.63 12.60 -19.21
CA LEU A 72 -17.98 13.64 -18.24
C LEU A 72 -18.33 13.05 -16.86
N LEU A 73 -19.05 11.94 -16.83
CA LEU A 73 -19.47 11.25 -15.62
C LEU A 73 -18.31 10.64 -14.81
N ILE A 74 -17.12 10.55 -15.40
CA ILE A 74 -15.90 10.11 -14.71
C ILE A 74 -15.26 11.25 -13.92
N ILE A 75 -15.42 12.51 -14.33
CA ILE A 75 -14.75 13.65 -13.69
C ILE A 75 -15.04 13.74 -12.18
N PRO A 76 -16.31 13.57 -11.72
CA PRO A 76 -16.60 13.63 -10.28
C PRO A 76 -15.86 12.59 -9.45
N LYS A 77 -15.64 11.36 -9.98
CA LYS A 77 -14.88 10.34 -9.25
C LYS A 77 -13.41 10.73 -9.09
N GLU A 78 -12.82 11.42 -10.08
CA GLU A 78 -11.42 11.84 -10.02
C GLU A 78 -11.22 12.97 -9.03
N ILE A 79 -12.14 13.95 -9.00
CA ILE A 79 -12.12 15.02 -8.01
C ILE A 79 -12.21 14.42 -6.60
N LEU A 80 -13.18 13.53 -6.37
CA LEU A 80 -13.35 12.87 -5.09
C LEU A 80 -12.09 12.07 -4.69
N HIS A 81 -11.53 11.30 -5.62
CA HIS A 81 -10.31 10.52 -5.40
C HIS A 81 -9.11 11.38 -4.99
N ILE A 82 -8.87 12.50 -5.69
CA ILE A 82 -7.78 13.42 -5.37
C ILE A 82 -7.98 14.01 -3.97
N THR A 83 -9.19 14.49 -3.68
CA THR A 83 -9.51 15.11 -2.38
C THR A 83 -9.36 14.11 -1.23
N THR A 84 -9.92 12.91 -1.34
CA THR A 84 -9.87 11.89 -0.28
C THR A 84 -8.45 11.33 -0.11
N MET A 85 -7.69 11.17 -1.19
CA MET A 85 -6.27 10.77 -1.13
C MET A 85 -5.42 11.81 -0.39
N LEU A 86 -5.55 13.10 -0.72
CA LEU A 86 -4.79 14.16 -0.06
C LEU A 86 -5.16 14.27 1.42
N PHE A 87 -6.46 14.17 1.74
CA PHE A 87 -6.93 14.16 3.12
C PHE A 87 -6.36 12.98 3.92
N LEU A 88 -6.33 11.79 3.31
CA LEU A 88 -5.78 10.59 3.93
C LEU A 88 -4.27 10.74 4.18
N ALA A 89 -3.52 11.21 3.19
CA ALA A 89 -2.07 11.43 3.31
C ALA A 89 -1.75 12.46 4.41
N TYR A 90 -2.50 13.57 4.47
CA TYR A 90 -2.35 14.56 5.53
C TYR A 90 -2.65 13.98 6.92
N THR A 91 -3.73 13.20 7.03
CA THR A 91 -4.12 12.56 8.30
C THR A 91 -3.08 11.55 8.78
N ALA A 92 -2.43 10.83 7.86
CA ALA A 92 -1.36 9.89 8.22
C ALA A 92 -0.16 10.58 8.86
N GLU A 93 0.21 11.77 8.37
CA GLU A 93 1.31 12.54 8.93
C GLU A 93 0.94 13.22 10.26
N THR A 94 -0.29 13.70 10.42
CA THR A 94 -0.72 14.36 11.67
C THR A 94 -0.93 13.40 12.83
N VAL A 95 -1.49 12.22 12.56
CA VAL A 95 -1.70 11.17 13.57
C VAL A 95 -0.43 10.34 13.80
N ASN A 96 0.54 10.42 12.87
CA ASN A 96 1.78 9.64 12.88
C ASN A 96 1.52 8.13 12.98
N GLU A 97 0.47 7.67 12.30
CA GLU A 97 0.00 6.28 12.28
C GLU A 97 -0.22 5.86 10.82
N LEU A 98 0.65 4.99 10.31
CA LEU A 98 0.67 4.67 8.88
C LEU A 98 -0.29 3.54 8.54
N THR A 99 -0.39 2.53 9.40
CA THR A 99 -1.11 1.28 9.10
C THR A 99 -2.62 1.47 9.13
N PHE A 100 -3.15 2.05 10.21
CA PHE A 100 -4.60 2.20 10.36
C PHE A 100 -5.17 3.20 9.38
N VAL A 101 -4.45 4.30 9.14
CA VAL A 101 -4.85 5.29 8.14
C VAL A 101 -4.83 4.65 6.74
N SER A 102 -3.81 3.86 6.40
CA SER A 102 -3.75 3.16 5.10
C SER A 102 -4.87 2.12 4.91
N MET A 103 -5.39 1.55 6.00
CA MET A 103 -6.47 0.56 5.98
C MET A 103 -7.85 1.18 5.68
N VAL A 104 -8.04 2.49 5.91
CA VAL A 104 -9.33 3.18 5.70
C VAL A 104 -9.87 2.98 4.28
N GLY A 105 -9.01 3.00 3.26
CA GLY A 105 -9.43 2.77 1.88
C GLY A 105 -10.03 1.38 1.64
N GLN A 106 -9.53 0.35 2.34
CA GLN A 106 -10.08 -1.01 2.24
C GLN A 106 -11.45 -1.11 2.93
N ILE A 107 -11.59 -0.49 4.11
CA ILE A 107 -12.86 -0.44 4.85
C ILE A 107 -13.90 0.34 4.05
N TRP A 108 -13.51 1.46 3.42
CA TRP A 108 -14.36 2.24 2.53
C TRP A 108 -14.88 1.41 1.36
N ALA A 109 -14.01 0.62 0.71
CA ALA A 109 -14.35 -0.20 -0.44
C ALA A 109 -15.34 -1.34 -0.14
N LEU A 110 -15.29 -1.90 1.08
CA LEU A 110 -16.04 -3.09 1.46
C LEU A 110 -17.56 -2.99 1.23
N PRO A 111 -18.30 -1.99 1.75
CA PRO A 111 -19.74 -1.90 1.56
C PRO A 111 -20.14 -1.80 0.07
N PHE A 112 -19.35 -1.09 -0.74
CA PHE A 112 -19.61 -0.98 -2.18
C PHE A 112 -19.39 -2.29 -2.92
N LEU A 113 -18.32 -3.04 -2.60
CA LEU A 113 -18.09 -4.36 -3.20
C LEU A 113 -19.17 -5.38 -2.79
N VAL A 114 -19.63 -5.32 -1.54
CA VAL A 114 -20.78 -6.13 -1.09
C VAL A 114 -22.03 -5.76 -1.86
N TYR A 115 -22.29 -4.46 -2.07
CA TYR A 115 -23.39 -3.99 -2.90
C TYR A 115 -23.30 -4.55 -4.34
N LEU A 116 -22.13 -4.47 -4.98
CA LEU A 116 -21.90 -5.01 -6.33
C LEU A 116 -22.03 -6.54 -6.40
N TYR A 117 -21.80 -7.25 -5.29
CA TYR A 117 -21.98 -8.70 -5.23
C TYR A 117 -23.47 -9.09 -5.07
N VAL A 118 -24.18 -8.39 -4.18
CA VAL A 118 -25.57 -8.72 -3.82
C VAL A 118 -26.55 -8.22 -4.87
N VAL A 119 -26.40 -6.97 -5.29
CA VAL A 119 -27.35 -6.28 -6.17
C VAL A 119 -27.02 -6.54 -7.62
N ASP A 120 -28.06 -6.81 -8.42
CA ASP A 120 -27.91 -6.87 -9.87
C ASP A 120 -27.91 -5.45 -10.45
N ILE A 121 -26.73 -4.92 -10.75
CA ILE A 121 -26.60 -3.56 -11.27
C ILE A 121 -27.32 -3.35 -12.62
N ASN A 122 -27.64 -4.43 -13.35
CA ASN A 122 -28.32 -4.33 -14.65
C ASN A 122 -29.82 -4.06 -14.51
N THR A 123 -30.42 -4.33 -13.35
CA THR A 123 -31.85 -4.10 -13.09
C THR A 123 -32.11 -2.78 -12.35
N VAL A 124 -31.05 -2.13 -11.87
CA VAL A 124 -31.11 -0.89 -11.09
C VAL A 124 -31.04 0.33 -12.02
N ASN A 125 -31.63 1.44 -11.59
CA ASN A 125 -31.53 2.71 -12.30
C ASN A 125 -30.04 3.09 -12.52
N LYS A 126 -29.69 3.37 -13.79
CA LYS A 126 -28.34 3.75 -14.22
C LYS A 126 -27.69 4.87 -13.41
N TRP A 127 -28.49 5.81 -12.89
CA TRP A 127 -28.00 6.90 -12.04
C TRP A 127 -27.56 6.43 -10.66
N VAL A 128 -28.26 5.45 -10.08
CA VAL A 128 -27.88 4.85 -8.78
C VAL A 128 -26.57 4.09 -8.94
N VAL A 129 -26.43 3.30 -10.01
CA VAL A 129 -25.18 2.59 -10.32
C VAL A 129 -24.03 3.58 -10.50
N TRP A 130 -24.25 4.68 -11.22
CA TRP A 130 -23.24 5.73 -11.37
C TRP A 130 -22.83 6.35 -10.02
N VAL A 131 -23.76 6.70 -9.14
CA VAL A 131 -23.44 7.25 -7.82
C VAL A 131 -22.64 6.26 -6.97
N VAL A 132 -23.08 4.99 -6.92
CA VAL A 132 -22.39 3.93 -6.19
C VAL A 132 -20.96 3.75 -6.70
N MET A 133 -20.77 3.68 -8.01
CA MET A 133 -19.44 3.53 -8.62
C MET A 133 -18.55 4.75 -8.41
N THR A 134 -19.10 5.96 -8.48
CA THR A 134 -18.37 7.20 -8.23
C THR A 134 -17.88 7.28 -6.77
N LEU A 135 -18.74 6.95 -5.80
CA LEU A 135 -18.36 6.92 -4.38
C LEU A 135 -17.38 5.79 -4.06
N PHE A 136 -17.56 4.63 -4.70
CA PHE A 136 -16.64 3.51 -4.57
C PHE A 136 -15.23 3.84 -5.08
N LEU A 137 -15.14 4.40 -6.29
CA LEU A 137 -13.86 4.69 -6.94
C LEU A 137 -13.22 6.01 -6.50
N GLY A 138 -13.96 6.87 -5.82
CA GLY A 138 -13.45 8.05 -5.11
C GLY A 138 -12.79 7.72 -3.76
N TYR A 139 -12.54 6.45 -3.46
CA TYR A 139 -11.95 5.98 -2.21
C TYR A 139 -10.64 6.71 -1.86
N PRO A 140 -10.34 6.87 -0.56
CA PRO A 140 -9.08 7.43 -0.10
C PRO A 140 -7.94 6.44 -0.39
N ASN A 141 -7.09 6.75 -1.36
CA ASN A 141 -6.00 5.89 -1.78
C ASN A 141 -4.77 6.03 -0.88
N ALA A 142 -4.29 4.90 -0.35
CA ALA A 142 -3.16 4.84 0.59
C ALA A 142 -1.79 4.66 -0.08
N HIS A 143 -1.71 4.59 -1.41
CA HIS A 143 -0.48 4.31 -2.14
C HIS A 143 0.67 5.30 -1.82
N PRO A 144 0.44 6.62 -1.73
CA PRO A 144 1.50 7.56 -1.34
C PRO A 144 2.06 7.27 0.06
N ILE A 145 1.19 6.89 1.00
CA ILE A 145 1.56 6.54 2.38
C ILE A 145 2.41 5.27 2.37
N GLN A 146 2.00 4.23 1.63
CA GLN A 146 2.74 2.97 1.52
C GLN A 146 4.12 3.13 0.89
N VAL A 147 4.26 3.97 -0.15
CA VAL A 147 5.55 4.29 -0.76
C VAL A 147 6.46 4.98 0.26
N GLY A 148 5.93 5.96 1.00
CA GLY A 148 6.63 6.62 2.09
C GLY A 148 7.01 5.64 3.20
N TRP A 149 6.11 4.73 3.56
CA TRP A 149 6.29 3.71 4.59
C TRP A 149 7.42 2.73 4.23
N ASN A 150 7.43 2.24 2.99
CA ASN A 150 8.53 1.43 2.45
C ASN A 150 9.87 2.17 2.56
N SER A 151 9.89 3.45 2.18
CA SER A 151 11.10 4.29 2.25
C SER A 151 11.60 4.54 3.68
N ARG A 152 10.68 4.70 4.65
CA ARG A 152 10.97 4.88 6.09
C ARG A 152 11.55 3.61 6.71
N ASN A 153 11.00 2.44 6.36
CA ASN A 153 11.45 1.15 6.91
C ASN A 153 12.74 0.63 6.23
N SER A 154 13.08 1.16 5.06
CA SER A 154 14.35 0.93 4.38
C SER A 154 15.44 1.85 4.92
N ASN A 155 16.18 1.36 5.91
CA ASN A 155 17.14 2.14 6.70
C ASN A 155 18.54 2.32 6.05
N THR A 156 18.79 1.81 4.83
CA THR A 156 20.04 2.12 4.10
C THR A 156 19.72 2.70 2.73
N VAL A 157 20.57 3.59 2.22
CA VAL A 157 20.41 4.22 0.89
C VAL A 157 20.22 3.14 -0.19
N ARG A 158 20.99 2.05 -0.08
CA ARG A 158 20.93 0.87 -0.94
C ARG A 158 19.59 0.12 -0.85
N SER A 159 19.18 -0.23 0.37
CA SER A 159 17.92 -0.95 0.61
C SER A 159 16.73 -0.12 0.15
N ARG A 160 16.78 1.21 0.28
CA ARG A 160 15.72 2.11 -0.19
C ARG A 160 15.47 2.02 -1.69
N THR A 161 16.53 2.01 -2.52
CA THR A 161 16.37 1.91 -3.97
C THR A 161 15.83 0.55 -4.40
N VAL A 162 16.39 -0.54 -3.86
CA VAL A 162 15.94 -1.90 -4.19
C VAL A 162 14.52 -2.14 -3.72
N SER A 163 14.21 -1.79 -2.47
CA SER A 163 12.87 -1.97 -1.91
C SER A 163 11.81 -1.16 -2.65
N ALA A 164 12.11 0.06 -3.07
CA ALA A 164 11.17 0.87 -3.85
C ALA A 164 10.87 0.22 -5.21
N ALA A 165 11.89 -0.34 -5.88
CA ALA A 165 11.71 -1.07 -7.13
C ALA A 165 10.87 -2.34 -6.93
N VAL A 166 11.17 -3.14 -5.90
CA VAL A 166 10.44 -4.38 -5.58
C VAL A 166 8.99 -4.07 -5.23
N TYR A 167 8.77 -3.09 -4.36
CA TYR A 167 7.43 -2.61 -4.02
C TYR A 167 6.67 -2.20 -5.29
N ASN A 168 7.27 -1.41 -6.18
CA ASN A 168 6.64 -1.01 -7.42
C ASN A 168 6.30 -2.20 -8.33
N MET A 169 7.20 -3.18 -8.47
CA MET A 169 6.92 -4.42 -9.20
C MET A 169 5.73 -5.19 -8.60
N CYS A 170 5.59 -5.22 -7.27
CA CYS A 170 4.42 -5.81 -6.62
C CYS A 170 3.14 -5.03 -6.97
N VAL A 171 3.15 -3.70 -6.93
CA VAL A 171 2.02 -2.85 -7.32
C VAL A 171 1.61 -3.09 -8.77
N GLN A 172 2.56 -3.10 -9.70
CA GLN A 172 2.25 -3.36 -11.11
C GLN A 172 1.70 -4.77 -11.33
N SER A 173 2.22 -5.76 -10.60
CA SER A 173 1.70 -7.13 -10.62
C SER A 173 0.25 -7.19 -10.11
N SER A 174 -0.11 -6.37 -9.13
CA SER A 174 -1.50 -6.24 -8.66
C SER A 174 -2.45 -5.81 -9.79
N GLY A 175 -2.00 -4.90 -10.68
CA GLY A 175 -2.76 -4.45 -11.84
C GLY A 175 -2.98 -5.56 -12.87
N ILE A 176 -1.97 -6.41 -13.09
CA ILE A 176 -2.09 -7.59 -13.95
C ILE A 176 -3.11 -8.58 -13.36
N ILE A 177 -3.05 -8.85 -12.05
CA ILE A 177 -4.03 -9.70 -11.36
C ILE A 177 -5.43 -9.11 -11.52
N ALA A 178 -5.60 -7.81 -11.25
CA ALA A 178 -6.87 -7.11 -11.33
C ALA A 178 -7.54 -7.24 -12.71
N SER A 179 -6.74 -7.14 -13.77
CA SER A 179 -7.20 -7.23 -15.17
C SER A 179 -7.71 -8.62 -15.56
N ASN A 180 -7.42 -9.65 -14.74
CA ASN A 180 -7.81 -11.03 -15.00
C ASN A 180 -8.92 -11.54 -14.07
N ILE A 181 -9.42 -10.71 -13.14
CA ILE A 181 -10.49 -11.11 -12.20
C ILE A 181 -11.85 -11.14 -12.90
N TYR A 182 -12.18 -10.09 -13.66
CA TYR A 182 -13.41 -10.07 -14.46
C TYR A 182 -13.18 -10.81 -15.76
N ARG A 183 -14.03 -11.79 -16.03
CA ARG A 183 -13.94 -12.66 -17.19
C ARG A 183 -15.21 -12.61 -18.01
N ALA A 184 -15.09 -12.85 -19.31
CA ALA A 184 -16.21 -12.76 -20.25
C ALA A 184 -17.33 -13.77 -19.95
N ASP A 185 -17.00 -14.94 -19.41
CA ASP A 185 -17.95 -16.00 -19.01
C ASP A 185 -18.81 -15.62 -17.80
N ASP A 186 -18.36 -14.67 -16.97
CA ASP A 186 -19.08 -14.17 -15.79
C ASP A 186 -19.84 -12.86 -16.07
N SER A 187 -19.77 -12.35 -17.30
CA SER A 187 -20.53 -11.17 -17.76
C SER A 187 -22.04 -11.46 -17.78
N PRO A 188 -22.93 -10.47 -17.53
CA PRO A 188 -22.67 -9.06 -17.22
C PRO A 188 -22.60 -8.75 -15.72
N ARG A 189 -22.88 -9.73 -14.86
CA ARG A 189 -23.00 -9.51 -13.41
C ARG A 189 -21.67 -9.63 -12.66
N TYR A 190 -20.70 -10.33 -13.23
CA TYR A 190 -19.38 -10.59 -12.66
C TYR A 190 -19.44 -11.11 -11.21
N ARG A 191 -20.37 -12.04 -10.93
CA ARG A 191 -20.67 -12.46 -9.56
C ARG A 191 -19.52 -13.22 -8.92
N ARG A 192 -18.80 -14.03 -9.72
CA ARG A 192 -17.56 -14.71 -9.29
C ARG A 192 -16.45 -13.67 -9.06
N GLY A 193 -16.30 -12.71 -9.97
CA GLY A 193 -15.36 -11.61 -9.83
C GLY A 193 -15.58 -10.83 -8.53
N ASN A 194 -16.79 -10.36 -8.30
CA ASN A 194 -17.16 -9.58 -7.10
C ASN A 194 -16.96 -10.36 -5.81
N ARG A 195 -17.23 -11.67 -5.79
CA ARG A 195 -16.91 -12.53 -4.65
C ARG A 195 -15.41 -12.54 -4.33
N VAL A 196 -14.56 -12.63 -5.36
CA VAL A 196 -13.10 -12.58 -5.20
C VAL A 196 -12.66 -11.22 -4.68
N LEU A 197 -13.22 -10.12 -5.19
CA LEU A 197 -12.89 -8.76 -4.73
C LEU A 197 -13.26 -8.55 -3.26
N VAL A 198 -14.43 -9.01 -2.80
CA VAL A 198 -14.84 -8.95 -1.39
C VAL A 198 -13.89 -9.77 -0.50
N ALA A 199 -13.51 -10.97 -0.94
CA ALA A 199 -12.55 -11.80 -0.22
C ALA A 199 -11.17 -11.14 -0.14
N LEU A 200 -10.71 -10.50 -1.22
CA LEU A 200 -9.45 -9.76 -1.26
C LEU A 200 -9.46 -8.54 -0.34
N VAL A 201 -10.51 -7.72 -0.33
CA VAL A 201 -10.61 -6.58 0.62
C VAL A 201 -10.57 -7.06 2.06
N THR A 202 -11.30 -8.12 2.38
CA THR A 202 -11.32 -8.68 3.74
C THR A 202 -9.93 -9.21 4.13
N THR A 203 -9.26 -9.87 3.19
CA THR A 203 -7.88 -10.35 3.38
C THR A 203 -6.90 -9.19 3.55
N ASN A 204 -7.06 -8.10 2.80
CA ASN A 204 -6.23 -6.90 2.92
C ASN A 204 -6.35 -6.29 4.32
N VAL A 205 -7.57 -6.15 4.86
CA VAL A 205 -7.79 -5.67 6.23
C VAL A 205 -7.03 -6.54 7.24
N ALA A 206 -7.06 -7.86 7.07
CA ALA A 206 -6.28 -8.78 7.90
C ALA A 206 -4.76 -8.57 7.72
N ILE A 207 -4.27 -8.42 6.48
CA ILE A 207 -2.85 -8.17 6.18
C ILE A 207 -2.36 -6.87 6.83
N TYR A 208 -3.12 -5.77 6.74
CA TYR A 208 -2.77 -4.52 7.42
C TYR A 208 -2.68 -4.71 8.93
N THR A 209 -3.68 -5.37 9.52
CA THR A 209 -3.72 -5.62 10.96
C THR A 209 -2.53 -6.47 11.40
N LEU A 210 -2.23 -7.56 10.68
CA LEU A 210 -1.09 -8.42 10.95
C LEU A 210 0.25 -7.69 10.77
N THR A 211 0.36 -6.80 9.77
CA THR A 211 1.55 -5.97 9.56
C THR A 211 1.79 -5.05 10.76
N LYS A 212 0.76 -4.38 11.28
CA LYS A 212 0.87 -3.56 12.48
C LYS A 212 1.30 -4.38 13.69
N LEU A 213 0.63 -5.51 13.94
CA LEU A 213 0.96 -6.40 15.06
C LEU A 213 2.40 -6.91 14.98
N TYR A 214 2.85 -7.27 13.77
CA TYR A 214 4.21 -7.69 13.51
C TYR A 214 5.23 -6.58 13.82
N TYR A 215 5.00 -5.35 13.35
CA TYR A 215 5.90 -4.24 13.63
C TYR A 215 5.90 -3.82 15.11
N ILE A 216 4.75 -3.81 15.79
CA ILE A 216 4.68 -3.58 17.24
C ILE A 216 5.46 -4.65 17.99
N TRP A 217 5.26 -5.93 17.65
CA TRP A 217 5.95 -7.04 18.30
C TRP A 217 7.46 -6.96 18.10
N THR A 218 7.91 -6.71 16.87
CA THR A 218 9.33 -6.56 16.53
C THR A 218 9.94 -5.38 17.28
N ASN A 219 9.26 -4.22 17.32
CA ASN A 219 9.71 -3.05 18.06
C ASN A 219 9.82 -3.33 19.56
N LYS A 220 8.80 -3.93 20.19
CA LYS A 220 8.82 -4.32 21.62
C LYS A 220 9.93 -5.32 21.95
N ARG A 221 10.17 -6.30 21.07
CA ARG A 221 11.25 -7.28 21.24
C ARG A 221 12.63 -6.62 21.17
N ARG A 222 12.82 -5.65 20.26
CA ARG A 222 14.07 -4.89 20.15
C ARG A 222 14.26 -3.95 21.33
N GLU A 223 13.20 -3.28 21.77
CA GLU A 223 13.20 -2.42 22.95
C GLU A 223 13.58 -3.19 24.22
N LYS A 224 12.99 -4.37 24.45
CA LYS A 224 13.35 -5.21 25.60
C LYS A 224 14.83 -5.59 25.60
N LYS A 225 15.40 -5.90 24.42
CA LYS A 225 16.83 -6.20 24.29
C LYS A 225 17.73 -4.98 24.45
N TRP A 226 17.28 -3.82 23.98
CA TRP A 226 18.00 -2.56 24.09
C TRP A 226 18.05 -2.06 25.54
N ASN A 227 16.91 -2.07 26.22
CA ASN A 227 16.78 -1.62 27.62
C ASN A 227 17.43 -2.59 28.61
N ALA A 228 17.71 -3.84 28.20
CA ALA A 228 18.49 -4.78 29.00
C ALA A 228 20.02 -4.51 28.95
N LYS A 229 20.50 -3.65 28.05
CA LYS A 229 21.91 -3.25 27.96
C LYS A 229 22.16 -2.02 28.83
N SER A 230 23.31 -2.00 29.54
CA SER A 230 23.79 -0.78 30.21
C SER A 230 24.16 0.30 29.18
N GLU A 231 24.25 1.56 29.60
CA GLU A 231 24.65 2.67 28.71
C GLU A 231 26.00 2.41 28.03
N THR A 232 26.96 1.85 28.76
CA THR A 232 28.27 1.44 28.21
C THR A 232 28.14 0.37 27.13
N GLN A 233 27.28 -0.64 27.34
CA GLN A 233 27.02 -1.70 26.35
C GLN A 233 26.23 -1.21 25.14
N GLN A 234 25.39 -0.17 25.31
CA GLN A 234 24.70 0.47 24.18
C GLN A 234 25.68 1.23 23.31
N ILE A 235 26.61 1.99 23.91
CA ILE A 235 27.68 2.69 23.19
C ILE A 235 28.60 1.68 22.48
N GLU A 236 28.98 0.60 23.16
CA GLU A 236 29.78 -0.47 22.57
C GLU A 236 29.07 -1.14 21.41
N TYR A 237 27.76 -1.42 21.53
CA TYR A 237 26.96 -1.95 20.43
C TYR A 237 26.93 -0.99 19.24
N LEU A 238 26.70 0.31 19.46
CA LEU A 238 26.70 1.29 18.37
C LEU A 238 28.07 1.40 17.67
N ALA A 239 29.16 1.18 18.40
CA ALA A 239 30.52 1.22 17.86
C ALA A 239 30.95 -0.08 17.14
N THR A 240 30.42 -1.24 17.55
CA THR A 240 30.93 -2.55 17.12
C THR A 240 29.92 -3.43 16.38
N THR A 241 28.66 -3.00 16.28
CA THR A 241 27.59 -3.84 15.71
C THR A 241 27.83 -4.15 14.24
N THR A 242 27.55 -5.41 13.87
CA THR A 242 27.50 -5.88 12.48
C THR A 242 26.08 -5.83 11.91
N ASP A 243 25.08 -5.46 12.72
CA ASP A 243 23.70 -5.31 12.29
C ASP A 243 23.57 -4.08 11.37
N GLU A 244 23.13 -4.29 10.14
CA GLU A 244 22.94 -3.22 9.15
C GLU A 244 21.46 -2.83 9.02
N GLY A 245 21.23 -1.54 8.75
CA GLY A 245 19.93 -1.05 8.34
C GLY A 245 18.83 -1.30 9.37
N ASN A 246 17.71 -1.88 8.94
CA ASN A 246 16.52 -2.04 9.77
C ASN A 246 16.64 -3.19 10.78
N LYS A 247 17.74 -3.96 10.79
CA LYS A 247 17.99 -5.03 11.76
C LYS A 247 18.63 -4.52 13.05
N ARG A 248 19.14 -3.31 13.06
CA ARG A 248 19.73 -2.67 14.24
C ARG A 248 18.74 -2.60 15.41
N LEU A 249 19.23 -2.79 16.63
CA LEU A 249 18.41 -2.79 17.85
C LEU A 249 17.82 -1.41 18.19
N ASP A 250 18.51 -0.33 17.82
CA ASP A 250 18.07 1.05 17.98
C ASP A 250 17.06 1.49 16.91
N PHE A 251 16.94 0.74 15.80
CA PHE A 251 15.96 1.03 14.77
C PHE A 251 14.55 0.59 15.17
N ARG A 252 13.57 1.46 14.89
CA ARG A 252 12.14 1.20 15.08
C ARG A 252 11.43 1.20 13.73
N LEU A 253 10.71 0.13 13.45
CA LEU A 253 9.87 0.04 12.26
C LEU A 253 8.71 1.02 12.43
N ALA A 254 8.51 1.88 11.43
CA ALA A 254 7.31 2.69 11.35
C ALA A 254 6.11 1.77 11.09
N HIS A 255 4.97 2.12 11.66
CA HIS A 255 3.71 1.41 11.57
C HIS A 255 2.56 2.38 11.75
#